data_AF-A0A1G0YDE6-F1
#
_entry.id   AF-A0A1G0YDE6-F1
#
_cell.length_a   1.000
_cell.length_b   1.000
_cell.length_c   1.000
_cell.angle_alpha   90.00
_cell.angle_beta   90.00
_cell.angle_gamma   90.00
#
_symmetry.space_group_name_H-M   'P 1'
#
loop_
_entity.id
_entity.type
_entity.pdbx_description
1 polymer ?
#
loop_
_entity_poly.entity_id
_entity_poly.type
_entity_poly.pdbx_seq_one_letter_code
_entity_poly.pdbx_strand_id
1 'polypeptide(L)'
;MKLEIFKERWRLAGNNIMKLIVPMVIFFSAFLGSAQNESEKKYLIEDVPAVLQRADFCGEACIEMYLKKLGVEVTQDDVFNVSGLEPALGRGCYTRELLNAMKALGFKLGDLSTTCPKVNPAKPEEIEKCFNDMIADLKRGKPSIVCTHYNDAANSSEHFRLILGYDPASDEILYNEPAEENGAYRKMKKEVFLKLWPLKYSADEWSIIRIVLDIEKSKVKIPERKKPQVKKIIGKTGAVEEVRSLPPTNADLMQHVRNLKQKYAGRKLNYIVEPPFVVVGDLDAVTLKGFSEKTIRWTVNMLMKSYFEYYPSRILTIWLLKDADSFGEYCKLITGNDPHTPYGFYSSQNDCLIMNIGTGGGTLVHEIVHPFIEANFPGCPSWLNEGLGSLYEQCSERNGQIAGLTNWRLAGLQKAIKRNDLPDFETLTGYSVNEFYGGTKGDNYAQSRYLCYYLQEKGLLVKFYKEFNANYHDDPTGYKSLMKILDVKDMKQFQSDWQKYVMKLTFP
;
A
#
# COMPACT_ATOMS: atom_id res chain seq x y z
N MET A 1 -101.19 -36.20 -39.35
CA MET A 1 -101.36 -34.76 -39.10
C MET A 1 -100.34 -34.34 -38.06
N LYS A 2 -99.35 -33.51 -38.45
CA LYS A 2 -98.36 -32.69 -37.69
C LYS A 2 -97.45 -33.39 -36.63
N LEU A 3 -96.13 -33.49 -36.89
CA LEU A 3 -95.00 -32.59 -36.48
C LEU A 3 -94.72 -32.67 -34.95
N GLU A 4 -93.53 -32.94 -34.38
CA GLU A 4 -92.10 -32.86 -34.75
C GLU A 4 -91.28 -33.92 -33.95
N ILE A 5 -90.46 -34.78 -34.57
CA ILE A 5 -88.98 -34.76 -34.75
C ILE A 5 -88.15 -34.78 -33.42
N PHE A 6 -87.77 -35.95 -32.86
CA PHE A 6 -86.56 -36.82 -33.06
C PHE A 6 -85.22 -36.16 -32.60
N LYS A 7 -84.36 -36.70 -31.68
CA LYS A 7 -83.77 -38.06 -31.57
C LYS A 7 -83.12 -38.40 -30.20
N GLU A 8 -83.32 -39.65 -29.77
CA GLU A 8 -82.49 -40.48 -28.89
C GLU A 8 -81.09 -40.75 -29.51
N ARG A 9 -79.95 -40.87 -28.83
CA ARG A 9 -79.46 -41.72 -27.72
C ARG A 9 -79.25 -43.22 -28.06
N TRP A 10 -77.97 -43.61 -28.07
CA TRP A 10 -77.33 -44.93 -27.84
C TRP A 10 -76.96 -45.88 -29.02
N ARG A 11 -75.69 -46.32 -28.91
CA ARG A 11 -75.16 -47.71 -28.98
C ARG A 11 -74.56 -48.30 -30.28
N LEU A 12 -73.43 -48.97 -30.04
CA LEU A 12 -72.90 -50.24 -30.59
C LEU A 12 -71.93 -50.23 -31.81
N ALA A 13 -70.68 -50.59 -31.46
CA ALA A 13 -69.77 -51.58 -32.04
C ALA A 13 -69.97 -52.12 -33.48
N GLY A 14 -68.86 -52.18 -34.24
CA GLY A 14 -68.59 -53.26 -35.19
C GLY A 14 -67.92 -52.86 -36.51
N ASN A 15 -66.63 -53.22 -36.64
CA ASN A 15 -65.85 -53.56 -37.84
C ASN A 15 -65.96 -52.70 -39.13
N ASN A 16 -64.83 -52.13 -39.55
CA ASN A 16 -64.15 -52.63 -40.75
C ASN A 16 -62.75 -52.04 -40.91
N ILE A 17 -61.80 -52.95 -41.06
CA ILE A 17 -60.49 -52.75 -41.65
C ILE A 17 -60.68 -52.11 -43.03
N MET A 18 -59.80 -51.14 -43.34
CA MET A 18 -59.48 -50.60 -44.68
C MET A 18 -59.92 -49.14 -44.90
N LYS A 19 -59.13 -48.23 -44.31
CA LYS A 19 -58.68 -46.94 -44.88
C LYS A 19 -57.40 -46.56 -44.11
N LEU A 20 -56.25 -46.94 -44.65
CA LEU A 20 -55.29 -46.03 -45.26
C LEU A 20 -55.04 -44.75 -44.43
N ILE A 21 -53.84 -44.70 -43.85
CA ILE A 21 -52.93 -43.54 -43.82
C ILE A 21 -53.38 -42.35 -42.93
N VAL A 22 -52.55 -42.09 -41.90
CA VAL A 22 -52.56 -40.95 -40.93
C VAL A 22 -53.57 -41.14 -39.77
N PRO A 23 -53.10 -41.42 -38.52
CA PRO A 23 -52.32 -40.46 -37.74
C PRO A 23 -51.24 -41.12 -36.86
N MET A 24 -50.06 -41.36 -37.43
CA MET A 24 -48.82 -41.57 -36.66
C MET A 24 -47.99 -40.26 -36.64
N VAL A 25 -48.67 -39.11 -36.52
CA VAL A 25 -48.05 -37.76 -36.56
C VAL A 25 -48.49 -36.89 -35.36
N ILE A 26 -49.40 -37.36 -34.50
CA ILE A 26 -49.91 -36.55 -33.37
C ILE A 26 -49.41 -37.03 -31.99
N PHE A 27 -48.65 -38.13 -31.93
CA PHE A 27 -47.97 -38.55 -30.69
C PHE A 27 -46.43 -38.41 -30.73
N PHE A 28 -45.88 -37.87 -31.82
CA PHE A 28 -44.47 -37.47 -31.92
C PHE A 28 -44.28 -35.95 -31.98
N SER A 29 -45.34 -35.17 -31.74
CA SER A 29 -45.30 -33.71 -31.72
C SER A 29 -45.33 -33.10 -30.31
N ALA A 30 -45.32 -33.94 -29.27
CA ALA A 30 -45.26 -33.52 -27.86
C ALA A 30 -43.91 -33.80 -27.16
N PHE A 31 -42.90 -34.32 -27.88
CA PHE A 31 -41.53 -34.52 -27.34
C PHE A 31 -40.41 -33.94 -28.22
N LEU A 32 -40.77 -33.08 -29.19
CA LEU A 32 -39.81 -32.33 -30.02
C LEU A 32 -39.83 -30.82 -29.74
N GLY A 33 -40.54 -30.40 -28.67
CA GLY A 33 -40.70 -29.01 -28.25
C GLY A 33 -39.99 -28.68 -26.95
N SER A 34 -38.74 -29.12 -26.74
CA SER A 34 -37.85 -28.58 -25.70
C SER A 34 -36.37 -28.93 -25.90
N ALA A 35 -35.93 -29.17 -27.13
CA ALA A 35 -34.53 -29.22 -27.51
C ALA A 35 -34.21 -27.99 -28.35
N GLN A 36 -34.45 -26.80 -27.80
CA GLN A 36 -33.75 -25.61 -28.30
C GLN A 36 -32.26 -25.88 -28.03
N ASN A 37 -31.50 -26.01 -29.11
CA ASN A 37 -30.07 -26.33 -29.17
C ASN A 37 -29.30 -25.81 -27.94
N GLU A 38 -28.93 -26.72 -27.02
CA GLU A 38 -28.01 -26.40 -25.92
C GLU A 38 -26.65 -25.89 -26.47
N SER A 39 -26.37 -26.16 -27.74
CA SER A 39 -25.20 -25.68 -28.50
C SER A 39 -25.24 -24.19 -28.90
N GLU A 40 -26.37 -23.50 -28.78
CA GLU A 40 -26.52 -22.08 -29.19
C GLU A 40 -26.70 -21.11 -28.01
N LYS A 41 -26.84 -21.63 -26.79
CA LYS A 41 -27.06 -20.79 -25.62
C LYS A 41 -25.77 -20.08 -25.22
N LYS A 42 -25.76 -18.75 -25.29
CA LYS A 42 -24.71 -17.91 -24.69
C LYS A 42 -24.64 -18.16 -23.18
N TYR A 43 -23.44 -18.44 -22.68
CA TYR A 43 -23.17 -18.59 -21.26
C TYR A 43 -22.60 -17.27 -20.75
N LEU A 44 -23.27 -16.62 -19.80
CA LEU A 44 -22.85 -15.33 -19.29
C LEU A 44 -23.18 -15.18 -17.82
N ILE A 45 -22.19 -14.73 -17.05
CA ILE A 45 -22.36 -14.25 -15.69
C ILE A 45 -22.53 -12.74 -15.78
N GLU A 46 -23.76 -12.29 -15.61
CA GLU A 46 -24.17 -10.88 -15.74
C GLU A 46 -23.83 -10.06 -14.49
N ASP A 47 -23.97 -8.74 -14.58
CA ASP A 47 -23.83 -7.75 -13.50
C ASP A 47 -22.50 -7.77 -12.72
N VAL A 48 -21.41 -8.27 -13.31
CA VAL A 48 -20.09 -8.21 -12.70
C VAL A 48 -19.47 -6.83 -12.98
N PRO A 49 -19.23 -6.01 -11.94
CA PRO A 49 -18.68 -4.68 -12.14
C PRO A 49 -17.27 -4.78 -12.71
N ALA A 50 -16.91 -3.87 -13.62
CA ALA A 50 -15.51 -3.64 -13.97
C ALA A 50 -14.83 -2.82 -12.87
N VAL A 51 -13.57 -3.13 -12.62
CA VAL A 51 -12.67 -2.47 -11.67
C VAL A 51 -11.34 -2.26 -12.38
N LEU A 52 -10.92 -1.01 -12.51
CA LEU A 52 -9.59 -0.69 -13.01
C LEU A 52 -8.55 -1.13 -11.98
N GLN A 53 -7.53 -1.86 -12.44
CA GLN A 53 -6.43 -2.29 -11.59
C GLN A 53 -5.58 -1.10 -11.13
N ARG A 54 -5.07 -1.15 -9.90
CA ARG A 54 -3.84 -0.45 -9.55
C ARG A 54 -2.70 -1.06 -10.35
N ALA A 55 -1.58 -0.34 -10.47
CA ALA A 55 -0.44 -0.84 -11.24
C ALA A 55 -0.02 -2.23 -10.73
N ASP A 56 0.05 -3.20 -11.65
CA ASP A 56 0.37 -4.61 -11.39
C ASP A 56 -0.67 -5.44 -10.61
N PHE A 57 -1.87 -4.92 -10.35
CA PHE A 57 -2.91 -5.60 -9.55
C PHE A 57 -4.00 -6.29 -10.39
N CYS A 58 -3.63 -6.86 -11.53
CA CYS A 58 -4.61 -7.51 -12.43
C CYS A 58 -5.37 -8.66 -11.75
N GLY A 59 -4.68 -9.52 -10.99
CA GLY A 59 -5.30 -10.64 -10.27
C GLY A 59 -6.16 -10.17 -9.09
N GLU A 60 -5.65 -9.21 -8.33
CA GLU A 60 -6.35 -8.59 -7.20
C GLU A 60 -7.64 -7.90 -7.66
N ALA A 61 -7.60 -7.19 -8.80
CA ALA A 61 -8.77 -6.54 -9.39
C ALA A 61 -9.82 -7.56 -9.81
N CYS A 62 -9.41 -8.68 -10.42
CA CYS A 62 -10.33 -9.76 -10.79
C CYS A 62 -11.09 -10.33 -9.55
N ILE A 63 -10.40 -10.50 -8.42
CA ILE A 63 -11.02 -10.96 -7.17
C ILE A 63 -11.98 -9.89 -6.62
N GLU A 64 -11.57 -8.62 -6.59
CA GLU A 64 -12.42 -7.51 -6.17
C GLU A 64 -13.71 -7.45 -6.99
N MET A 65 -13.63 -7.52 -8.33
CA MET A 65 -14.80 -7.50 -9.22
C MET A 65 -15.82 -8.58 -8.83
N TYR A 66 -15.36 -9.81 -8.60
CA TYR A 66 -16.25 -10.93 -8.30
C TYR A 66 -16.81 -10.87 -6.88
N LEU A 67 -16.01 -10.48 -5.88
CA LEU A 67 -16.52 -10.29 -4.52
C LEU A 67 -17.54 -9.13 -4.46
N LYS A 68 -17.31 -8.07 -5.24
CA LYS A 68 -18.26 -6.96 -5.39
C LYS A 68 -19.56 -7.40 -6.07
N LYS A 69 -19.52 -8.30 -7.07
CA LYS A 69 -20.72 -8.96 -7.64
C LYS A 69 -21.52 -9.71 -6.58
N LEU A 70 -20.85 -10.34 -5.62
CA LEU A 70 -21.49 -11.01 -4.48
C LEU A 70 -21.99 -10.02 -3.41
N GLY A 71 -21.78 -8.72 -3.59
CA GLY A 71 -22.11 -7.68 -2.62
C GLY A 71 -21.27 -7.77 -1.37
N VAL A 72 -19.99 -8.14 -1.52
CA VAL A 72 -18.98 -8.13 -0.45
C VAL A 72 -17.92 -7.10 -0.78
N GLU A 73 -17.61 -6.25 0.19
CA GLU A 73 -16.64 -5.17 0.03
C GLU A 73 -15.24 -5.66 0.41
N VAL A 74 -14.49 -6.16 -0.58
CA VAL A 74 -13.06 -6.49 -0.48
C VAL A 74 -12.36 -5.79 -1.63
N THR A 75 -11.37 -4.97 -1.32
CA THR A 75 -10.62 -4.18 -2.32
C THR A 75 -9.39 -4.93 -2.81
N GLN A 76 -8.80 -4.47 -3.91
CA GLN A 76 -7.47 -4.91 -4.35
C GLN A 76 -6.42 -4.90 -3.22
N ASP A 77 -6.44 -3.88 -2.37
CA ASP A 77 -5.50 -3.74 -1.26
C ASP A 77 -5.70 -4.84 -0.23
N ASP A 78 -6.96 -5.15 0.09
CA ASP A 78 -7.26 -6.25 1.00
C ASP A 78 -6.75 -7.58 0.46
N VAL A 79 -6.94 -7.83 -0.85
CA VAL A 79 -6.44 -9.04 -1.52
C VAL A 79 -4.92 -9.12 -1.42
N PHE A 80 -4.21 -8.03 -1.76
CA PHE A 80 -2.76 -7.97 -1.66
C PHE A 80 -2.29 -8.18 -0.21
N ASN A 81 -2.92 -7.51 0.75
CA ASN A 81 -2.53 -7.54 2.16
C ASN A 81 -2.67 -8.92 2.79
N VAL A 82 -3.57 -9.78 2.30
CA VAL A 82 -3.74 -11.18 2.77
C VAL A 82 -2.99 -12.22 1.94
N SER A 83 -2.32 -11.81 0.85
CA SER A 83 -1.58 -12.72 -0.04
C SER A 83 -0.30 -13.30 0.57
N GLY A 84 0.28 -12.59 1.55
CA GLY A 84 1.60 -12.86 2.11
C GLY A 84 2.76 -12.42 1.24
N LEU A 85 2.50 -11.71 0.13
CA LEU A 85 3.55 -11.16 -0.74
C LEU A 85 4.30 -10.03 -0.02
N GLU A 86 5.63 -10.10 -0.05
CA GLU A 86 6.47 -9.07 0.53
C GLU A 86 6.42 -7.78 -0.30
N PRO A 87 6.01 -6.63 0.27
CA PRO A 87 5.89 -5.36 -0.47
C PRO A 87 7.20 -4.89 -1.10
N ALA A 88 8.34 -5.24 -0.51
CA ALA A 88 9.68 -4.89 -1.02
C ALA A 88 10.00 -5.52 -2.38
N LEU A 89 9.22 -6.51 -2.83
CA LEU A 89 9.34 -7.05 -4.18
C LEU A 89 8.86 -6.07 -5.26
N GLY A 90 7.96 -5.12 -4.94
CA GLY A 90 7.51 -4.07 -5.87
C GLY A 90 6.69 -4.61 -7.06
N ARG A 91 5.94 -5.69 -6.84
CA ARG A 91 5.03 -6.30 -7.81
C ARG A 91 3.73 -6.74 -7.16
N GLY A 92 2.69 -6.93 -7.97
CA GLY A 92 1.44 -7.56 -7.55
C GLY A 92 1.54 -9.08 -7.44
N CYS A 93 0.43 -9.71 -7.07
CA CYS A 93 0.33 -11.15 -6.88
C CYS A 93 0.52 -11.90 -8.20
N TYR A 94 1.42 -12.89 -8.18
CA TYR A 94 1.41 -13.96 -9.18
C TYR A 94 0.53 -15.10 -8.67
N THR A 95 0.34 -16.12 -9.50
CA THR A 95 -0.59 -17.24 -9.24
C THR A 95 -0.48 -17.80 -7.82
N ARG A 96 0.74 -18.05 -7.32
CA ARG A 96 0.94 -18.58 -5.96
C ARG A 96 0.40 -17.65 -4.88
N GLU A 97 0.74 -16.37 -4.94
CA GLU A 97 0.28 -15.39 -3.94
C GLU A 97 -1.21 -15.09 -4.07
N LEU A 98 -1.74 -15.11 -5.29
CA LEU A 98 -3.17 -14.97 -5.55
C LEU A 98 -3.97 -16.14 -4.95
N LEU A 99 -3.49 -17.38 -5.11
CA LEU A 99 -4.08 -18.55 -4.47
C LEU A 99 -4.03 -18.46 -2.94
N ASN A 100 -2.93 -17.97 -2.37
CA ASN A 100 -2.85 -17.73 -0.92
C ASN A 100 -3.90 -16.71 -0.47
N ALA A 101 -4.05 -15.59 -1.19
CA ALA A 101 -5.04 -14.57 -0.90
C ALA A 101 -6.46 -15.13 -0.98
N MET A 102 -6.77 -15.87 -2.05
CA MET A 102 -8.07 -16.53 -2.24
C MET A 102 -8.37 -17.51 -1.11
N LYS A 103 -7.39 -18.33 -0.69
CA LYS A 103 -7.54 -19.22 0.46
C LYS A 103 -7.84 -18.44 1.75
N ALA A 104 -7.14 -17.34 1.98
CA ALA A 104 -7.36 -16.47 3.14
C ALA A 104 -8.77 -15.84 3.13
N LEU A 105 -9.28 -15.47 1.96
CA LEU A 105 -10.62 -14.92 1.75
C LEU A 105 -11.74 -15.98 1.77
N GLY A 106 -11.39 -17.27 1.80
CA GLY A 106 -12.36 -18.38 1.95
C GLY A 106 -12.80 -19.04 0.65
N PHE A 107 -12.09 -18.82 -0.46
CA PHE A 107 -12.38 -19.51 -1.72
C PHE A 107 -12.06 -21.00 -1.61
N LYS A 108 -12.87 -21.83 -2.29
CA LYS A 108 -12.58 -23.24 -2.51
C LYS A 108 -11.60 -23.32 -3.68
N LEU A 109 -10.36 -23.70 -3.39
CA LEU A 109 -9.35 -23.87 -4.43
C LEU A 109 -9.45 -25.27 -5.04
N GLY A 110 -9.31 -25.35 -6.36
CA GLY A 110 -9.11 -26.61 -7.05
C GLY A 110 -7.70 -27.16 -6.86
N ASP A 111 -7.49 -28.41 -7.25
CA ASP A 111 -6.15 -29.01 -7.26
C ASP A 111 -5.21 -28.28 -8.24
N LEU A 112 -3.90 -28.33 -7.98
CA LEU A 112 -2.89 -27.70 -8.83
C LEU A 112 -2.95 -28.21 -10.28
N SER A 113 -3.30 -29.48 -10.48
CA SER A 113 -3.48 -30.08 -11.82
C SER A 113 -4.62 -29.45 -12.62
N THR A 114 -5.60 -28.83 -11.95
CA THR A 114 -6.71 -28.11 -12.57
C THR A 114 -6.46 -26.61 -12.68
N THR A 115 -5.65 -26.07 -11.75
CA THR A 115 -5.36 -24.63 -11.67
C THR A 115 -4.22 -24.21 -12.58
N CYS A 116 -3.20 -25.07 -12.71
CA CYS A 116 -2.03 -24.87 -13.54
C CYS A 116 -1.65 -26.18 -14.27
N PRO A 117 -2.55 -26.76 -15.10
CA PRO A 117 -2.20 -27.91 -15.91
C PRO A 117 -0.99 -27.65 -16.81
N LYS A 118 -0.15 -28.68 -16.90
CA LYS A 118 0.93 -28.76 -17.88
C LYS A 118 0.39 -29.42 -19.14
N VAL A 119 0.62 -28.79 -20.28
CA VAL A 119 0.14 -29.26 -21.58
C VAL A 119 1.29 -29.39 -22.57
N ASN A 120 1.22 -30.40 -23.43
CA ASN A 120 2.19 -30.61 -24.49
C ASN A 120 1.80 -29.80 -25.73
N PRO A 121 2.69 -28.94 -26.26
CA PRO A 121 2.42 -28.16 -27.47
C PRO A 121 2.06 -28.99 -28.71
N ALA A 122 2.54 -30.24 -28.76
CA ALA A 122 2.23 -31.20 -29.83
C ALA A 122 0.84 -31.86 -29.69
N LYS A 123 0.10 -31.55 -28.62
CA LYS A 123 -1.22 -32.10 -28.31
C LYS A 123 -2.27 -31.00 -28.07
N PRO A 124 -2.76 -30.32 -29.13
CA PRO A 124 -3.73 -29.24 -29.01
C PRO A 124 -5.01 -29.63 -28.25
N GLU A 125 -5.37 -30.92 -28.26
CA GLU A 125 -6.51 -31.47 -27.53
C GLU A 125 -6.41 -31.26 -26.01
N GLU A 126 -5.20 -31.15 -25.44
CA GLU A 126 -5.00 -30.87 -24.02
C GLU A 126 -5.39 -29.43 -23.66
N ILE A 127 -5.13 -28.48 -24.55
CA ILE A 127 -5.52 -27.07 -24.43
C ILE A 127 -7.04 -26.95 -24.58
N GLU A 128 -7.62 -27.61 -25.60
CA GLU A 128 -9.06 -27.67 -25.82
C GLU A 128 -9.79 -28.30 -24.63
N LYS A 129 -9.21 -29.32 -24.00
CA LYS A 129 -9.76 -29.88 -22.75
C LYS A 129 -9.83 -28.81 -21.65
N CYS A 130 -8.76 -28.03 -21.45
CA CYS A 130 -8.76 -26.95 -20.45
C CYS A 130 -9.81 -25.88 -20.75
N PHE A 131 -10.01 -25.56 -22.03
CA PHE A 131 -11.06 -24.65 -22.48
C PHE A 131 -12.46 -25.21 -22.17
N ASN A 132 -12.71 -26.47 -22.50
CA ASN A 132 -13.99 -27.13 -22.23
C ASN A 132 -14.30 -27.21 -20.73
N ASP A 133 -13.28 -27.48 -19.90
CA ASP A 133 -13.41 -27.45 -18.44
C ASP A 133 -13.80 -26.04 -17.94
N MET A 134 -13.23 -24.98 -18.54
CA MET A 134 -13.63 -23.59 -18.26
C MET A 134 -15.08 -23.30 -18.63
N ILE A 135 -15.53 -23.75 -19.81
CA ILE A 135 -16.92 -23.59 -20.24
C ILE A 135 -17.87 -24.36 -19.30
N ALA A 136 -17.49 -25.55 -18.85
CA ALA A 136 -18.27 -26.32 -17.88
C ALA A 136 -18.42 -25.60 -16.54
N ASP A 137 -17.41 -24.84 -16.09
CA ASP A 137 -17.51 -23.98 -14.92
C ASP A 137 -18.44 -22.78 -15.14
N LEU A 138 -18.34 -22.12 -16.30
CA LEU A 138 -19.26 -21.03 -16.67
C LEU A 138 -20.72 -21.48 -16.72
N LYS A 139 -21.00 -22.69 -17.26
CA LYS A 139 -22.35 -23.30 -17.24
C LYS A 139 -22.90 -23.48 -15.82
N ARG A 140 -22.02 -23.65 -14.83
CA ARG A 140 -22.37 -23.74 -13.40
C ARG A 140 -22.39 -22.39 -12.69
N GLY A 141 -22.25 -21.29 -13.44
CA GLY A 141 -22.23 -19.92 -12.91
C GLY A 141 -20.92 -19.58 -12.19
N LYS A 142 -19.83 -20.31 -12.43
CA LYS A 142 -18.52 -20.07 -11.81
C LYS A 142 -17.57 -19.42 -12.82
N PRO A 143 -17.17 -18.14 -12.61
CA PRO A 143 -16.19 -17.51 -13.48
C PRO A 143 -14.77 -18.03 -13.19
N SER A 144 -13.84 -17.72 -14.09
CA SER A 144 -12.43 -18.07 -13.93
C SER A 144 -11.53 -16.85 -14.10
N ILE A 145 -10.50 -16.73 -13.25
CA ILE A 145 -9.35 -15.88 -13.53
C ILE A 145 -8.38 -16.69 -14.39
N VAL A 146 -7.94 -16.14 -15.52
CA VAL A 146 -6.96 -16.79 -16.39
C VAL A 146 -5.71 -15.92 -16.53
N CYS A 147 -4.53 -16.53 -16.55
CA CYS A 147 -3.30 -15.81 -16.92
C CYS A 147 -3.03 -16.00 -18.40
N THR A 148 -2.84 -14.91 -19.13
CA THR A 148 -2.64 -14.89 -20.57
C THR A 148 -1.49 -13.94 -20.90
N HIS A 149 -0.88 -14.06 -22.07
CA HIS A 149 -0.12 -12.93 -22.61
C HIS A 149 -1.07 -11.76 -22.89
N TYR A 150 -0.63 -10.53 -22.62
CA TYR A 150 -1.47 -9.34 -22.82
C TYR A 150 -1.89 -9.19 -24.29
N ASN A 151 -0.97 -9.50 -25.20
CA ASN A 151 -1.15 -9.54 -26.65
C ASN A 151 -0.17 -10.54 -27.29
N ASP A 152 -0.18 -10.65 -28.62
CA ASP A 152 0.62 -11.62 -29.38
C ASP A 152 2.06 -11.16 -29.68
N ALA A 153 2.52 -10.07 -29.06
CA ALA A 153 3.89 -9.60 -29.24
C ALA A 153 4.88 -10.51 -28.49
N ALA A 154 6.08 -10.71 -29.05
CA ALA A 154 7.09 -11.61 -28.48
C ALA A 154 7.56 -11.23 -27.06
N ASN A 155 7.42 -9.96 -26.67
CA ASN A 155 7.78 -9.43 -25.35
C ASN A 155 6.54 -9.09 -24.49
N SER A 156 5.37 -9.66 -24.81
CA SER A 156 4.13 -9.36 -24.12
C SER A 156 4.17 -9.82 -22.66
N SER A 157 3.81 -8.93 -21.75
CA SER A 157 3.69 -9.25 -20.34
C SER A 157 2.54 -10.22 -20.09
N GLU A 158 2.68 -11.04 -19.06
CA GLU A 158 1.58 -11.83 -18.53
C GLU A 158 0.53 -10.93 -17.87
N HIS A 159 -0.73 -11.35 -17.95
CA HIS A 159 -1.85 -10.57 -17.49
C HIS A 159 -3.04 -11.45 -17.09
N PHE A 160 -3.64 -11.16 -15.92
CA PHE A 160 -4.82 -11.84 -15.43
C PHE A 160 -6.10 -11.19 -15.97
N ARG A 161 -7.01 -12.01 -16.49
CA ARG A 161 -8.34 -11.60 -16.97
C ARG A 161 -9.44 -12.37 -16.28
N LEU A 162 -10.57 -11.73 -16.03
CA LEU A 162 -11.75 -12.36 -15.43
C LEU A 162 -12.70 -12.84 -16.53
N ILE A 163 -12.75 -14.15 -16.78
CA ILE A 163 -13.63 -14.76 -17.76
C ILE A 163 -15.04 -14.91 -17.19
N LEU A 164 -16.02 -14.35 -17.89
CA LEU A 164 -17.41 -14.25 -17.44
C LEU A 164 -18.40 -14.96 -18.37
N GLY A 165 -17.98 -15.31 -19.58
CA GLY A 165 -18.88 -15.96 -20.52
C GLY A 165 -18.23 -16.45 -21.79
N TYR A 166 -19.03 -17.17 -22.57
CA TYR A 166 -18.72 -17.64 -23.90
C TYR A 166 -19.99 -17.64 -24.74
N ASP A 167 -19.87 -17.14 -25.96
CA ASP A 167 -20.92 -17.09 -26.96
C ASP A 167 -20.61 -18.09 -28.08
N PRO A 168 -21.28 -19.26 -28.10
CA PRO A 168 -21.07 -20.26 -29.15
C PRO A 168 -21.43 -19.78 -30.56
N ALA A 169 -22.35 -18.81 -30.69
CA ALA A 169 -22.81 -18.34 -31.99
C ALA A 169 -21.76 -17.46 -32.69
N SER A 170 -20.99 -16.69 -31.91
CA SER A 170 -19.91 -15.84 -32.43
C SER A 170 -18.50 -16.41 -32.19
N ASP A 171 -18.38 -17.53 -31.48
CA ASP A 171 -17.12 -18.14 -31.03
C ASP A 171 -16.25 -17.14 -30.26
N GLU A 172 -16.88 -16.41 -29.33
CA GLU A 172 -16.26 -15.33 -28.55
C GLU A 172 -16.35 -15.58 -27.06
N ILE A 173 -15.26 -15.28 -26.37
CA ILE A 173 -15.17 -15.28 -24.91
C ILE A 173 -15.48 -13.87 -24.43
N LEU A 174 -16.26 -13.78 -23.36
CA LEU A 174 -16.58 -12.53 -22.68
C LEU A 174 -15.80 -12.44 -21.38
N TYR A 175 -15.10 -11.32 -21.16
CA TYR A 175 -14.24 -11.13 -20.00
C TYR A 175 -14.23 -9.68 -19.53
N ASN A 176 -13.92 -9.46 -18.25
CA ASN A 176 -13.53 -8.16 -17.76
C ASN A 176 -12.01 -7.98 -17.87
N GLU A 177 -11.60 -6.86 -18.47
CA GLU A 177 -10.21 -6.43 -18.70
C GLU A 177 -9.79 -5.46 -17.59
N PRO A 178 -9.06 -5.93 -16.54
CA PRO A 178 -8.72 -5.08 -15.41
C PRO A 178 -7.73 -3.97 -15.77
N ALA A 179 -7.00 -4.05 -16.89
CA ALA A 179 -6.07 -3.00 -17.31
C ALA A 179 -6.76 -1.76 -17.93
N GLU A 180 -8.07 -1.80 -18.20
CA GLU A 180 -8.80 -0.75 -18.92
C GLU A 180 -9.97 -0.18 -18.11
N GLU A 181 -10.15 1.14 -18.12
CA GLU A 181 -11.22 1.83 -17.37
C GLU A 181 -12.62 1.40 -17.81
N ASN A 182 -12.79 1.14 -19.12
CA ASN A 182 -14.02 0.61 -19.71
C ASN A 182 -13.89 -0.88 -20.08
N GLY A 183 -13.21 -1.65 -19.22
CA GLY A 183 -12.88 -3.05 -19.46
C GLY A 183 -14.03 -4.04 -19.26
N ALA A 184 -15.27 -3.62 -19.06
CA ALA A 184 -16.39 -4.52 -18.80
C ALA A 184 -16.77 -5.34 -20.05
N TYR A 185 -16.95 -6.65 -19.89
CA TYR A 185 -17.50 -7.57 -20.91
C TYR A 185 -16.88 -7.42 -22.31
N ARG A 186 -15.56 -7.22 -22.36
CA ARG A 186 -14.78 -7.27 -23.60
C ARG A 186 -14.95 -8.64 -24.26
N LYS A 187 -14.76 -8.67 -25.57
CA LYS A 187 -14.91 -9.88 -26.39
C LYS A 187 -13.58 -10.26 -27.02
N MET A 188 -13.27 -11.54 -27.02
CA MET A 188 -12.09 -12.09 -27.69
C MET A 188 -12.49 -13.37 -28.44
N LYS A 189 -12.08 -13.51 -29.70
CA LYS A 189 -12.30 -14.75 -30.46
C LYS A 189 -11.60 -15.92 -29.76
N LYS A 190 -12.25 -17.08 -29.73
CA LYS A 190 -11.70 -18.30 -29.12
C LYS A 190 -10.30 -18.61 -29.63
N GLU A 191 -10.10 -18.54 -30.95
CA GLU A 191 -8.79 -18.76 -31.59
C GLU A 191 -7.69 -17.84 -31.01
N VAL A 192 -7.99 -16.55 -30.85
CA VAL A 192 -7.06 -15.57 -30.29
C VAL A 192 -6.78 -15.90 -28.82
N PHE A 193 -7.81 -16.21 -28.04
CA PHE A 193 -7.65 -16.58 -26.64
C PHE A 193 -6.77 -17.81 -26.47
N LEU A 194 -7.02 -18.89 -27.22
CA LEU A 194 -6.23 -20.11 -27.16
C LEU A 194 -4.77 -19.91 -27.58
N LYS A 195 -4.50 -18.88 -28.39
CA LYS A 195 -3.13 -18.47 -28.73
C LYS A 195 -2.42 -17.77 -27.56
N LEU A 196 -3.15 -16.92 -26.83
CA LEU A 196 -2.62 -16.08 -25.74
C LEU A 196 -2.56 -16.81 -24.38
N TRP A 197 -3.35 -17.86 -24.19
CA TRP A 197 -3.57 -18.48 -22.88
C TRP A 197 -2.41 -19.37 -22.39
N PRO A 198 -1.80 -20.25 -23.21
CA PRO A 198 -0.68 -21.06 -22.75
C PRO A 198 0.57 -20.20 -22.51
N LEU A 199 1.16 -20.31 -21.32
CA LEU A 199 2.43 -19.68 -20.95
C LEU A 199 3.58 -20.59 -21.35
N LYS A 200 4.40 -20.12 -22.29
CA LYS A 200 5.35 -20.92 -23.07
C LYS A 200 6.76 -20.87 -22.47
N TYR A 201 6.90 -21.25 -21.19
CA TYR A 201 8.19 -21.21 -20.50
C TYR A 201 9.20 -22.26 -21.00
N SER A 202 8.71 -23.38 -21.55
CA SER A 202 9.52 -24.42 -22.20
C SER A 202 9.00 -24.73 -23.60
N ALA A 203 9.85 -25.34 -24.44
CA ALA A 203 9.50 -25.72 -25.81
C ALA A 203 8.59 -26.95 -25.88
N ASP A 204 8.65 -27.82 -24.87
CA ASP A 204 8.00 -29.13 -24.81
C ASP A 204 6.88 -29.21 -23.75
N GLU A 205 6.78 -28.21 -22.88
CA GLU A 205 5.76 -28.12 -21.83
C GLU A 205 5.30 -26.68 -21.64
N TRP A 206 4.00 -26.43 -21.85
CA TRP A 206 3.36 -25.14 -21.58
C TRP A 206 2.51 -25.21 -20.31
N SER A 207 2.31 -24.07 -19.66
CA SER A 207 1.46 -23.97 -18.47
C SER A 207 0.20 -23.19 -18.80
N ILE A 208 -0.97 -23.73 -18.48
CA ILE A 208 -2.25 -23.02 -18.60
C ILE A 208 -2.72 -22.64 -17.21
N ILE A 209 -2.90 -21.35 -16.93
CA ILE A 209 -3.35 -20.89 -15.62
C ILE A 209 -4.84 -20.55 -15.67
N ARG A 210 -5.62 -21.22 -14.83
CA ARG A 210 -7.07 -21.08 -14.72
C ARG A 210 -7.52 -21.27 -13.28
N ILE A 211 -7.91 -20.19 -12.62
CA ILE A 211 -8.33 -20.19 -11.23
C ILE A 211 -9.84 -19.99 -11.17
N VAL A 212 -10.59 -21.04 -10.82
CA VAL A 212 -12.05 -20.96 -10.69
C VAL A 212 -12.42 -20.16 -9.46
N LEU A 213 -13.35 -19.21 -9.60
CA LEU A 213 -13.85 -18.42 -8.48
C LEU A 213 -15.04 -19.12 -7.80
N ASP A 214 -14.73 -20.16 -7.03
CA ASP A 214 -15.71 -20.95 -6.27
C ASP A 214 -15.78 -20.49 -4.81
N ILE A 215 -16.79 -19.67 -4.50
CA ILE A 215 -17.06 -19.21 -3.13
C ILE A 215 -18.54 -18.91 -2.95
N GLU A 216 -19.06 -19.27 -1.78
CA GLU A 216 -20.39 -18.86 -1.34
C GLU A 216 -20.25 -17.55 -0.55
N LYS A 217 -21.14 -16.57 -0.79
CA LYS A 217 -21.12 -15.27 -0.10
C LYS A 217 -20.98 -15.41 1.43
N SER A 218 -21.68 -16.37 2.03
CA SER A 218 -21.67 -16.64 3.48
C SER A 218 -20.33 -17.18 4.01
N LYS A 219 -19.43 -17.62 3.13
CA LYS A 219 -18.11 -18.17 3.46
C LYS A 219 -16.98 -17.16 3.25
N VAL A 220 -17.26 -16.00 2.65
CA VAL A 220 -16.25 -14.97 2.44
C VAL A 220 -15.75 -14.46 3.78
N LYS A 221 -14.43 -14.54 3.97
CA LYS A 221 -13.74 -13.97 5.13
C LYS A 221 -13.30 -12.56 4.77
N ILE A 222 -14.01 -11.57 5.33
CA ILE A 222 -13.66 -10.16 5.12
C ILE A 222 -12.43 -9.85 5.99
N PRO A 223 -11.32 -9.37 5.42
CA PRO A 223 -10.15 -8.99 6.20
C PRO A 223 -10.47 -7.89 7.21
N GLU A 224 -9.91 -7.99 8.42
CA GLU A 224 -10.10 -6.97 9.44
C GLU A 224 -9.40 -5.67 9.04
N ARG A 225 -10.16 -4.59 8.87
CA ARG A 225 -9.63 -3.25 8.61
C ARG A 225 -9.66 -2.44 9.89
N LYS A 226 -8.48 -2.13 10.45
CA LYS A 226 -8.39 -1.11 11.49
C LYS A 226 -8.72 0.25 10.86
N LYS A 227 -9.74 0.94 11.39
CA LYS A 227 -10.09 2.28 10.92
C LYS A 227 -9.10 3.28 11.51
N PRO A 228 -8.29 3.99 10.70
CA PRO A 228 -7.44 5.04 11.22
C PRO A 228 -8.30 6.21 11.67
N GLN A 229 -7.85 6.92 12.71
CA GLN A 229 -8.25 8.30 12.89
C GLN A 229 -7.62 9.13 11.78
N VAL A 230 -8.40 10.02 11.17
CA VAL A 230 -7.95 10.88 10.08
C VAL A 230 -8.09 12.33 10.52
N LYS A 231 -7.03 13.11 10.37
CA LYS A 231 -7.02 14.55 10.64
C LYS A 231 -6.53 15.28 9.40
N LYS A 232 -7.20 16.39 9.07
CA LYS A 232 -6.74 17.32 8.04
C LYS A 232 -5.83 18.36 8.65
N ILE A 233 -4.67 18.58 8.03
CA ILE A 233 -3.69 19.58 8.44
C ILE A 233 -3.34 20.47 7.24
N ILE A 234 -2.80 21.65 7.51
CA ILE A 234 -2.13 22.46 6.49
C ILE A 234 -0.64 22.06 6.55
N GLY A 235 -0.15 21.40 5.51
CA GLY A 235 1.24 20.97 5.39
C GLY A 235 2.18 22.16 5.18
N LYS A 236 3.50 21.90 5.21
CA LYS A 236 4.52 22.97 5.03
C LYS A 236 4.47 23.65 3.66
N THR A 237 3.89 22.99 2.66
CA THR A 237 3.68 23.56 1.31
C THR A 237 2.44 24.46 1.22
N GLY A 238 1.65 24.58 2.29
CA GLY A 238 0.36 25.26 2.32
C GLY A 238 -0.81 24.42 1.81
N ALA A 239 -0.55 23.20 1.33
CA ALA A 239 -1.59 22.27 0.90
C ALA A 239 -2.33 21.65 2.09
N VAL A 240 -3.60 21.32 1.89
CA VAL A 240 -4.36 20.52 2.86
C VAL A 240 -3.95 19.05 2.70
N GLU A 241 -3.46 18.44 3.77
CA GLU A 241 -3.00 17.06 3.82
C GLU A 241 -3.82 16.24 4.82
N GLU A 242 -3.99 14.94 4.55
CA GLU A 242 -4.60 14.00 5.49
C GLU A 242 -3.53 13.18 6.19
N VAL A 243 -3.48 13.26 7.52
CA VAL A 243 -2.64 12.41 8.36
C VAL A 243 -3.49 11.33 9.03
N ARG A 244 -2.88 10.16 9.23
CA ARG A 244 -3.57 8.95 9.70
C ARG A 244 -2.90 8.38 10.95
N SER A 245 -3.70 7.87 11.88
CA SER A 245 -3.20 7.21 13.10
C SER A 245 -2.67 5.79 12.87
N LEU A 246 -2.74 5.29 11.64
CA LEU A 246 -2.18 4.01 11.22
C LEU A 246 -1.20 4.26 10.07
N PRO A 247 -0.15 3.44 9.95
CA PRO A 247 0.80 3.57 8.85
C PRO A 247 0.12 3.21 7.51
N PRO A 248 0.73 3.60 6.38
CA PRO A 248 0.35 3.12 5.05
C PRO A 248 0.25 1.59 4.98
N THR A 249 -0.63 1.06 4.14
CA THR A 249 -0.83 -0.38 4.02
C THR A 249 0.32 -1.03 3.24
N ASN A 250 0.44 -2.36 3.33
CA ASN A 250 1.42 -3.11 2.53
C ASN A 250 1.19 -2.93 1.02
N ALA A 251 -0.07 -2.80 0.58
CA ALA A 251 -0.40 -2.47 -0.81
C ALA A 251 0.15 -1.09 -1.21
N ASP A 252 -0.02 -0.06 -0.36
CA ASP A 252 0.48 1.28 -0.64
C ASP A 252 2.02 1.32 -0.68
N LEU A 253 2.67 0.65 0.27
CA LEU A 253 4.13 0.54 0.34
C LEU A 253 4.69 -0.23 -0.86
N MET A 254 4.00 -1.28 -1.32
CA MET A 254 4.40 -2.01 -2.53
C MET A 254 4.33 -1.10 -3.77
N GLN A 255 3.25 -0.33 -3.94
CA GLN A 255 3.12 0.61 -5.07
C GLN A 255 4.25 1.64 -5.06
N HIS A 256 4.63 2.13 -3.88
CA HIS A 256 5.77 3.03 -3.72
C HIS A 256 7.09 2.37 -4.11
N VAL A 257 7.36 1.15 -3.64
CA VAL A 257 8.55 0.36 -4.01
C VAL A 257 8.61 0.12 -5.51
N ARG A 258 7.48 -0.22 -6.14
CA ARG A 258 7.40 -0.41 -7.60
C ARG A 258 7.84 0.84 -8.35
N ASN A 259 7.29 2.00 -7.98
CA ASN A 259 7.63 3.27 -8.60
C ASN A 259 9.12 3.60 -8.44
N LEU A 260 9.70 3.33 -7.26
CA LEU A 260 11.14 3.51 -7.03
C LEU A 260 11.97 2.57 -7.92
N LYS A 261 11.64 1.27 -7.96
CA LYS A 261 12.37 0.30 -8.80
C LYS A 261 12.31 0.64 -10.28
N GLN A 262 11.18 1.16 -10.77
CA GLN A 262 11.05 1.63 -12.15
C GLN A 262 11.89 2.90 -12.39
N LYS A 263 11.78 3.90 -11.51
CA LYS A 263 12.49 5.17 -11.63
C LYS A 263 14.02 4.99 -11.58
N TYR A 264 14.50 4.05 -10.77
CA TYR A 264 15.92 3.77 -10.58
C TYR A 264 16.34 2.43 -11.20
N ALA A 265 15.67 2.00 -12.26
CA ALA A 265 16.02 0.79 -12.99
C ALA A 265 17.49 0.84 -13.46
N GLY A 266 18.21 -0.28 -13.30
CA GLY A 266 19.64 -0.38 -13.61
C GLY A 266 20.58 0.06 -12.48
N ARG A 267 20.07 0.67 -11.40
CA ARG A 267 20.86 0.95 -10.20
C ARG A 267 20.90 -0.27 -9.29
N LYS A 268 22.06 -0.49 -8.66
CA LYS A 268 22.29 -1.61 -7.73
C LYS A 268 21.87 -1.21 -6.32
N LEU A 269 20.55 -1.17 -6.10
CA LEU A 269 19.92 -0.74 -4.85
C LEU A 269 19.21 -1.90 -4.16
N ASN A 270 19.28 -1.92 -2.84
CA ASN A 270 18.48 -2.77 -1.98
C ASN A 270 17.26 -1.99 -1.47
N TYR A 271 16.14 -2.69 -1.28
CA TYR A 271 14.85 -2.11 -0.89
C TYR A 271 14.31 -2.87 0.32
N ILE A 272 13.92 -2.15 1.36
CA ILE A 272 13.27 -2.68 2.57
C ILE A 272 12.04 -1.85 2.86
N VAL A 273 10.97 -2.51 3.27
CA VAL A 273 9.75 -1.83 3.71
C VAL A 273 9.74 -1.82 5.24
N GLU A 274 9.76 -0.62 5.80
CA GLU A 274 9.80 -0.38 7.25
C GLU A 274 8.77 0.71 7.59
N PRO A 275 7.48 0.34 7.75
CA PRO A 275 6.40 1.31 7.86
C PRO A 275 6.66 2.39 8.92
N PRO A 276 6.39 3.67 8.62
CA PRO A 276 5.70 4.19 7.44
C PRO A 276 6.60 4.43 6.21
N PHE A 277 7.86 4.00 6.26
CA PHE A 277 8.89 4.30 5.27
C PHE A 277 9.12 3.15 4.29
N VAL A 278 9.69 3.52 3.14
CA VAL A 278 10.47 2.60 2.30
C VAL A 278 11.94 2.99 2.41
N VAL A 279 12.79 2.03 2.76
CA VAL A 279 14.23 2.23 2.93
C VAL A 279 14.93 1.71 1.67
N VAL A 280 15.77 2.55 1.08
CA VAL A 280 16.52 2.25 -0.15
C VAL A 280 17.98 2.62 0.06
N GLY A 281 18.91 1.83 -0.49
CA GLY A 281 20.32 2.16 -0.36
C GLY A 281 21.24 1.29 -1.19
N ASP A 282 22.48 1.74 -1.33
CA ASP A 282 23.58 1.01 -1.98
C ASP A 282 24.43 0.20 -0.99
N LEU A 283 24.00 0.15 0.27
CA LEU A 283 24.47 -0.79 1.29
C LEU A 283 24.13 -2.23 0.91
N ASP A 284 24.89 -3.21 1.42
CA ASP A 284 24.49 -4.60 1.32
C ASP A 284 23.18 -4.88 2.10
N ALA A 285 22.48 -5.94 1.71
CA ALA A 285 21.15 -6.23 2.25
C ALA A 285 21.13 -6.48 3.77
N VAL A 286 22.20 -7.05 4.33
CA VAL A 286 22.29 -7.34 5.78
C VAL A 286 22.47 -6.05 6.55
N THR A 287 23.38 -5.19 6.11
CA THR A 287 23.62 -3.88 6.73
C THR A 287 22.38 -2.99 6.63
N LEU A 288 21.74 -2.93 5.45
CA LEU A 288 20.52 -2.14 5.26
C LEU A 288 19.39 -2.62 6.19
N LYS A 289 19.22 -3.94 6.32
CA LYS A 289 18.26 -4.54 7.26
C LYS A 289 18.59 -4.21 8.71
N GLY A 290 19.87 -4.21 9.07
CA GLY A 290 20.34 -3.78 10.39
C GLY A 290 19.88 -2.37 10.75
N PHE A 291 20.04 -1.40 9.85
CA PHE A 291 19.55 -0.02 10.07
C PHE A 291 18.03 0.06 10.15
N SER A 292 17.34 -0.67 9.25
CA SER A 292 15.87 -0.75 9.26
C SER A 292 15.33 -1.19 10.62
N GLU A 293 15.80 -2.32 11.12
CA GLU A 293 15.25 -2.94 12.33
C GLU A 293 15.74 -2.27 13.62
N LYS A 294 17.04 -1.95 13.70
CA LYS A 294 17.66 -1.50 14.96
C LYS A 294 17.61 0.01 15.15
N THR A 295 17.51 0.78 14.07
CA THR A 295 17.48 2.24 14.14
C THR A 295 16.12 2.78 13.76
N ILE A 296 15.63 2.49 12.54
CA ILE A 296 14.42 3.12 11.99
C ILE A 296 13.18 2.64 12.76
N ARG A 297 12.94 1.32 12.81
CA ARG A 297 11.78 0.74 13.53
C ARG A 297 11.76 1.14 14.99
N TRP A 298 12.91 1.03 15.67
CA TRP A 298 13.04 1.40 17.07
C TRP A 298 12.70 2.88 17.30
N THR A 299 13.25 3.77 16.48
CA THR A 299 12.99 5.22 16.56
C THR A 299 11.51 5.53 16.36
N VAL A 300 10.89 5.00 15.30
CA VAL A 300 9.46 5.20 15.02
C VAL A 300 8.61 4.74 16.20
N ASN A 301 8.87 3.55 16.73
CA ASN A 301 8.12 3.02 17.88
C ASN A 301 8.24 3.91 19.11
N MET A 302 9.44 4.39 19.42
CA MET A 302 9.66 5.26 20.58
C MET A 302 9.03 6.64 20.42
N LEU A 303 9.10 7.23 19.23
CA LEU A 303 8.53 8.53 18.92
C LEU A 303 7.00 8.51 18.98
N MET A 304 6.36 7.50 18.36
CA MET A 304 4.91 7.30 18.43
C MET A 304 4.45 7.05 19.87
N LYS A 305 5.22 6.30 20.66
CA LYS A 305 4.88 6.05 22.07
C LYS A 305 4.98 7.32 22.93
N SER A 306 5.91 8.22 22.61
CA SER A 306 6.24 9.36 23.48
C SER A 306 5.48 10.63 23.11
N TYR A 307 5.38 10.95 21.82
CA TYR A 307 4.95 12.26 21.34
C TYR A 307 3.75 12.22 20.38
N PHE A 308 3.76 11.29 19.43
CA PHE A 308 2.99 11.42 18.20
C PHE A 308 1.79 10.46 18.13
N GLU A 309 0.73 10.93 17.49
CA GLU A 309 -0.50 10.16 17.26
C GLU A 309 -0.67 9.78 15.79
N TYR A 310 -0.14 10.59 14.88
CA TYR A 310 -0.29 10.44 13.44
C TYR A 310 1.03 10.14 12.75
N TYR A 311 0.98 9.28 11.74
CA TYR A 311 2.09 9.05 10.82
C TYR A 311 2.17 10.17 9.78
N PRO A 312 3.33 10.36 9.12
CA PRO A 312 3.45 11.25 7.97
C PRO A 312 2.33 11.05 6.95
N SER A 313 1.81 12.14 6.39
CA SER A 313 0.71 12.17 5.41
C SER A 313 1.03 11.45 4.10
N ARG A 314 2.32 11.23 3.84
CA ARG A 314 2.88 10.65 2.61
C ARG A 314 3.93 9.60 2.92
N ILE A 315 4.10 8.65 1.98
CA ILE A 315 5.12 7.61 2.10
C ILE A 315 6.47 8.24 1.79
N LEU A 316 7.32 8.31 2.82
CA LEU A 316 8.66 8.87 2.70
C LEU A 316 9.68 7.78 2.37
N THR A 317 10.64 8.12 1.52
CA THR A 317 11.78 7.24 1.18
C THR A 317 12.99 7.59 2.03
N ILE A 318 13.53 6.63 2.78
CA ILE A 318 14.81 6.81 3.48
C ILE A 318 15.92 6.25 2.59
N TRP A 319 16.80 7.12 2.11
CA TRP A 319 17.98 6.78 1.33
C TRP A 319 19.19 6.62 2.25
N LEU A 320 19.68 5.40 2.40
CA LEU A 320 20.86 5.06 3.20
C LEU A 320 22.03 4.80 2.27
N LEU A 321 22.94 5.77 2.21
CA LEU A 321 24.03 5.81 1.25
C LEU A 321 25.36 5.59 1.96
N LYS A 322 26.18 4.69 1.41
CA LYS A 322 27.32 4.11 2.12
C LYS A 322 28.48 5.09 2.40
N ASP A 323 28.65 6.11 1.56
CA ASP A 323 29.76 7.07 1.61
C ASP A 323 29.38 8.43 1.02
N ALA A 324 30.32 9.39 1.10
CA ALA A 324 30.13 10.76 0.63
C ALA A 324 29.90 10.86 -0.89
N ASP A 325 30.53 9.99 -1.67
CA ASP A 325 30.42 10.01 -3.14
C ASP A 325 29.01 9.56 -3.56
N SER A 326 28.55 8.42 -3.02
CA SER A 326 27.19 7.92 -3.22
C SER A 326 26.16 8.93 -2.71
N PHE A 327 26.39 9.52 -1.53
CA PHE A 327 25.55 10.56 -0.98
C PHE A 327 25.41 11.77 -1.91
N GLY A 328 26.52 12.30 -2.42
CA GLY A 328 26.51 13.41 -3.37
C GLY A 328 25.78 13.06 -4.67
N GLU A 329 26.05 11.89 -5.26
CA GLU A 329 25.42 11.44 -6.49
C GLU A 329 23.89 11.37 -6.35
N TYR A 330 23.39 10.69 -5.32
CA TYR A 330 21.95 10.50 -5.14
C TYR A 330 21.26 11.77 -4.67
N CYS A 331 21.91 12.66 -3.91
CA CYS A 331 21.36 13.99 -3.62
C CYS A 331 21.04 14.74 -4.91
N LYS A 332 21.98 14.77 -5.85
CA LYS A 332 21.81 15.43 -7.15
C LYS A 332 20.74 14.74 -7.99
N LEU A 333 20.71 13.41 -8.00
CA LEU A 333 19.72 12.64 -8.74
C LEU A 333 18.28 12.82 -8.21
N ILE A 334 18.12 12.92 -6.90
CA ILE A 334 16.80 12.99 -6.24
C ILE A 334 16.27 14.42 -6.24
N THR A 335 17.13 15.38 -5.88
CA THR A 335 16.73 16.77 -5.59
C THR A 335 17.11 17.76 -6.69
N GLY A 336 17.95 17.36 -7.65
CA GLY A 336 18.55 18.24 -8.66
C GLY A 336 19.72 19.09 -8.14
N ASN A 337 20.05 19.03 -6.84
CA ASN A 337 21.05 19.88 -6.21
C ASN A 337 22.14 19.06 -5.50
N ASP A 338 23.34 19.63 -5.41
CA ASP A 338 24.40 19.09 -4.58
C ASP A 338 24.03 19.25 -3.07
N PRO A 339 24.48 18.34 -2.19
CA PRO A 339 24.12 18.41 -0.79
C PRO A 339 24.71 19.64 -0.10
N HIS A 340 23.92 20.28 0.77
CA HIS A 340 24.36 21.43 1.57
C HIS A 340 24.99 21.02 2.92
N THR A 341 24.97 19.73 3.25
CA THR A 341 25.48 19.13 4.49
C THR A 341 26.17 17.81 4.17
N PRO A 342 27.26 17.41 4.86
CA PRO A 342 27.93 16.14 4.60
C PRO A 342 27.24 14.93 5.25
N TYR A 343 26.24 15.13 6.11
CA TYR A 343 25.67 14.09 6.98
C TYR A 343 24.37 13.48 6.45
N GLY A 344 23.44 14.34 6.02
CA GLY A 344 22.10 13.95 5.61
C GLY A 344 21.08 15.00 5.98
N PHE A 345 19.88 14.87 5.43
CA PHE A 345 18.78 15.81 5.65
C PHE A 345 17.43 15.20 5.27
N TYR A 346 16.37 15.68 5.91
CA TYR A 346 14.99 15.51 5.51
C TYR A 346 14.60 16.54 4.45
N SER A 347 13.98 16.08 3.36
CA SER A 347 13.39 16.91 2.33
C SER A 347 11.88 16.68 2.29
N SER A 348 11.14 17.63 2.85
CA SER A 348 9.68 17.65 2.80
C SER A 348 9.18 17.75 1.33
N GLN A 349 9.88 18.48 0.47
CA GLN A 349 9.53 18.63 -0.95
C GLN A 349 9.70 17.36 -1.80
N ASN A 350 10.72 16.54 -1.49
CA ASN A 350 11.05 15.35 -2.30
C ASN A 350 10.60 14.04 -1.65
N ASP A 351 9.81 14.13 -0.57
CA ASP A 351 9.27 12.99 0.17
C ASP A 351 10.35 12.00 0.62
N CYS A 352 11.49 12.52 1.12
CA CYS A 352 12.62 11.68 1.44
C CYS A 352 13.50 12.17 2.59
N LEU A 353 14.21 11.23 3.20
CA LEU A 353 15.38 11.48 4.03
C LEU A 353 16.58 10.94 3.26
N ILE A 354 17.64 11.74 3.07
CA ILE A 354 18.84 11.30 2.35
C ILE A 354 20.01 11.33 3.31
N MET A 355 20.65 10.17 3.53
CA MET A 355 21.60 9.98 4.60
C MET A 355 22.94 9.48 4.08
N ASN A 356 24.03 10.17 4.46
CA ASN A 356 25.38 9.63 4.39
C ASN A 356 25.65 8.79 5.65
N ILE A 357 25.39 7.49 5.56
CA ILE A 357 25.56 6.56 6.68
C ILE A 357 27.03 6.36 7.05
N GLY A 358 27.97 6.67 6.16
CA GLY A 358 29.40 6.69 6.46
C GLY A 358 29.78 7.67 7.59
N THR A 359 28.92 8.64 7.91
CA THR A 359 29.12 9.59 9.02
C THR A 359 28.54 9.13 10.36
N GLY A 360 27.83 7.99 10.39
CA GLY A 360 27.18 7.41 11.56
C GLY A 360 25.65 7.48 11.55
N GLY A 361 25.01 6.77 12.49
CA GLY A 361 23.55 6.63 12.54
C GLY A 361 22.79 7.73 13.30
N GLY A 362 23.47 8.62 14.04
CA GLY A 362 22.84 9.64 14.86
C GLY A 362 22.02 10.65 14.06
N THR A 363 22.53 11.07 12.89
CA THR A 363 21.83 11.96 11.98
C THR A 363 20.53 11.34 11.46
N LEU A 364 20.47 10.01 11.25
CA LEU A 364 19.24 9.37 10.80
C LEU A 364 18.10 9.50 11.83
N VAL A 365 18.41 9.37 13.12
CA VAL A 365 17.40 9.55 14.18
C VAL A 365 16.91 10.99 14.22
N HIS A 366 17.82 11.96 14.08
CA HIS A 366 17.48 13.37 13.96
C HIS A 366 16.46 13.61 12.84
N GLU A 367 16.79 13.17 11.62
CA GLU A 367 15.96 13.44 10.45
C GLU A 367 14.60 12.74 10.51
N ILE A 368 14.49 11.58 11.18
CA ILE A 368 13.20 10.89 11.38
C ILE A 368 12.24 11.72 12.23
N VAL A 369 12.71 12.59 13.13
CA VAL A 369 11.81 13.40 13.98
C VAL A 369 10.98 14.38 13.14
N HIS A 370 11.58 15.01 12.15
CA HIS A 370 10.94 16.09 11.38
C HIS A 370 9.64 15.71 10.66
N PRO A 371 9.53 14.60 9.90
CA PRO A 371 8.28 14.25 9.25
C PRO A 371 7.16 13.91 10.24
N PHE A 372 7.48 13.42 11.44
CA PHE A 372 6.47 13.23 12.47
C PHE A 372 6.06 14.55 13.13
N ILE A 373 6.99 15.50 13.32
CA ILE A 373 6.65 16.86 13.73
C ILE A 373 5.74 17.52 12.69
N GLU A 374 6.07 17.41 11.39
CA GLU A 374 5.24 17.95 10.31
C GLU A 374 3.82 17.39 10.34
N ALA A 375 3.65 16.10 10.61
CA ALA A 375 2.33 15.45 10.69
C ALA A 375 1.51 15.83 11.94
N ASN A 376 2.18 16.02 13.08
CA ASN A 376 1.51 16.15 14.39
C ASN A 376 1.47 17.59 14.91
N PHE A 377 2.39 18.44 14.48
CA PHE A 377 2.52 19.83 14.86
C PHE A 377 3.05 20.68 13.67
N PRO A 378 2.23 20.90 12.62
CA PRO A 378 2.68 21.58 11.39
C PRO A 378 3.24 23.00 11.61
N GLY A 379 2.73 23.70 12.64
CA GLY A 379 3.18 25.03 13.04
C GLY A 379 4.38 25.06 13.99
N CYS A 380 5.01 23.90 14.28
CA CYS A 380 6.10 23.80 15.24
C CYS A 380 7.26 24.75 14.89
N PRO A 381 7.69 25.65 15.80
CA PRO A 381 8.76 26.59 15.53
C PRO A 381 10.11 25.88 15.42
N SER A 382 11.06 26.50 14.69
CA SER A 382 12.38 25.92 14.41
C SER A 382 13.12 25.48 15.67
N TRP A 383 13.07 26.25 16.75
CA TRP A 383 13.77 25.90 17.99
C TRP A 383 13.32 24.55 18.57
N LEU A 384 12.02 24.24 18.53
CA LEU A 384 11.52 22.98 19.08
C LEU A 384 11.69 21.83 18.08
N ASN A 385 11.44 22.09 16.79
CA ASN A 385 11.63 21.10 15.74
C ASN A 385 13.09 20.59 15.72
N GLU A 386 14.05 21.52 15.67
CA GLU A 386 15.49 21.22 15.72
C GLU A 386 15.93 20.79 17.11
N GLY A 387 15.32 21.31 18.18
CA GLY A 387 15.59 20.92 19.56
C GLY A 387 15.30 19.43 19.81
N LEU A 388 14.16 18.92 19.34
CA LEU A 388 13.80 17.51 19.43
C LEU A 388 14.63 16.63 18.48
N GLY A 389 14.81 17.04 17.21
CA GLY A 389 15.65 16.32 16.26
C GLY A 389 17.07 16.17 16.78
N SER A 390 17.67 17.29 17.18
CA SER A 390 19.00 17.29 17.76
C SER A 390 19.06 16.44 19.02
N LEU A 391 18.16 16.60 20.00
CA LEU A 391 18.17 15.83 21.26
C LEU A 391 18.43 14.32 21.05
N TYR A 392 17.88 13.75 19.98
CA TYR A 392 17.99 12.32 19.68
C TYR A 392 19.14 11.90 18.77
N GLU A 393 20.01 12.82 18.32
CA GLU A 393 21.28 12.52 17.62
C GLU A 393 22.17 11.55 18.39
N GLN A 394 22.06 11.56 19.71
CA GLN A 394 22.62 10.55 20.60
C GLN A 394 21.56 10.21 21.63
N CYS A 395 21.06 8.98 21.59
CA CYS A 395 19.94 8.56 22.42
C CYS A 395 20.06 7.10 22.84
N SER A 396 19.27 6.75 23.85
CA SER A 396 19.04 5.38 24.29
C SER A 396 17.58 5.22 24.70
N GLU A 397 17.23 4.01 25.11
CA GLU A 397 15.96 3.76 25.79
C GLU A 397 16.14 3.93 27.30
N ARG A 398 15.26 4.70 27.94
CA ARG A 398 15.18 4.85 29.40
C ARG A 398 13.72 4.73 29.82
N ASN A 399 13.41 3.73 30.65
CA ASN A 399 12.05 3.45 31.13
C ASN A 399 11.02 3.25 30.00
N GLY A 400 11.42 2.60 28.90
CA GLY A 400 10.55 2.37 27.76
C GLY A 400 10.22 3.61 26.94
N GLN A 401 10.98 4.70 27.09
CA GLN A 401 10.89 5.92 26.30
C GLN A 401 12.26 6.24 25.68
N ILE A 402 12.25 6.94 24.54
CA ILE A 402 13.48 7.48 23.97
C ILE A 402 14.00 8.62 24.85
N ALA A 403 15.29 8.53 25.22
CA ALA A 403 15.98 9.54 26.01
C ALA A 403 17.23 10.00 25.26
N GLY A 404 17.31 11.31 25.01
CA GLY A 404 18.53 11.94 24.52
C GLY A 404 19.62 11.91 25.59
N LEU A 405 20.86 11.73 25.15
CA LEU A 405 22.07 11.76 25.96
C LEU A 405 22.83 13.06 25.70
N THR A 406 23.82 13.39 26.53
CA THR A 406 24.81 14.41 26.21
C THR A 406 25.59 14.01 24.96
N ASN A 407 25.90 14.96 24.08
CA ASN A 407 26.66 14.71 22.85
C ASN A 407 27.70 15.80 22.56
N TRP A 408 28.38 15.68 21.43
CA TRP A 408 29.45 16.57 20.95
C TRP A 408 29.07 18.07 20.89
N ARG A 409 27.78 18.42 20.80
CA ARG A 409 27.34 19.83 20.82
C ARG A 409 27.57 20.51 22.17
N LEU A 410 27.71 19.74 23.26
CA LEU A 410 27.87 20.29 24.62
C LEU A 410 29.08 21.23 24.73
N ALA A 411 30.22 20.82 24.17
CA ALA A 411 31.45 21.57 24.27
C ALA A 411 31.34 22.94 23.58
N GLY A 412 30.66 23.00 22.43
CA GLY A 412 30.36 24.25 21.73
C GLY A 412 29.46 25.16 22.55
N LEU A 413 28.38 24.60 23.12
CA LEU A 413 27.45 25.33 23.97
C LEU A 413 28.14 25.91 25.22
N GLN A 414 28.94 25.11 25.93
CA GLN A 414 29.67 25.56 27.12
C GLN A 414 30.65 26.69 26.80
N LYS A 415 31.28 26.67 25.62
CA LYS A 415 32.11 27.79 25.14
C LYS A 415 31.27 29.05 24.88
N ALA A 416 30.11 28.92 24.24
CA ALA A 416 29.21 30.05 24.00
C ALA A 416 28.68 30.66 25.31
N ILE A 417 28.35 29.83 26.31
CA ILE A 417 27.98 30.28 27.67
C ILE A 417 29.11 31.10 28.30
N LYS A 418 30.36 30.59 28.28
CA LYS A 418 31.52 31.30 28.85
C LYS A 418 31.78 32.65 28.18
N ARG A 419 31.46 32.78 26.89
CA ARG A 419 31.60 34.03 26.12
C ARG A 419 30.40 34.98 26.25
N ASN A 420 29.35 34.58 26.98
CA ASN A 420 28.09 35.30 27.07
C ASN A 420 27.48 35.60 25.68
N ASP A 421 27.54 34.61 24.78
CA ASP A 421 27.24 34.72 23.35
C ASP A 421 25.91 34.04 22.97
N LEU A 422 25.11 33.65 23.97
CA LEU A 422 23.79 33.04 23.72
C LEU A 422 22.70 34.11 23.67
N PRO A 423 21.71 33.99 22.77
CA PRO A 423 20.46 34.74 22.91
C PRO A 423 19.73 34.35 24.20
N ASP A 424 18.87 35.22 24.70
CA ASP A 424 17.92 34.84 25.76
C ASP A 424 16.82 33.90 25.22
N PHE A 425 16.15 33.16 26.10
CA PHE A 425 15.14 32.19 25.68
C PHE A 425 13.92 32.83 25.02
N GLU A 426 13.58 34.07 25.36
CA GLU A 426 12.51 34.81 24.67
C GLU A 426 12.90 35.05 23.20
N THR A 427 14.13 35.51 22.97
CA THR A 427 14.69 35.70 21.63
C THR A 427 14.81 34.38 20.88
N LEU A 428 15.41 33.34 21.47
CA LEU A 428 15.60 32.03 20.82
C LEU A 428 14.26 31.41 20.38
N THR A 429 13.28 31.41 21.27
CA THR A 429 11.96 30.81 20.99
C THR A 429 11.16 31.64 19.98
N GLY A 430 11.44 32.94 19.90
CA GLY A 430 10.81 33.88 18.97
C GLY A 430 11.46 33.96 17.58
N TYR A 431 12.57 33.27 17.31
CA TYR A 431 13.21 33.33 16.00
C TYR A 431 12.30 32.83 14.87
N SER A 432 12.27 33.60 13.79
CA SER A 432 11.81 33.10 12.50
C SER A 432 12.75 32.01 11.96
N VAL A 433 12.29 31.28 10.95
CA VAL A 433 13.09 30.28 10.22
C VAL A 433 14.46 30.87 9.81
N ASN A 434 14.46 32.04 9.16
CA ASN A 434 15.69 32.64 8.65
C ASN A 434 16.64 33.07 9.77
N GLU A 435 16.13 33.60 10.89
CA GLU A 435 16.97 33.99 12.03
C GLU A 435 17.54 32.77 12.75
N PHE A 436 16.76 31.69 12.85
CA PHE A 436 17.22 30.46 13.50
C PHE A 436 18.37 29.80 12.72
N TYR A 437 18.23 29.67 11.40
CA TYR A 437 19.24 29.02 10.54
C TYR A 437 20.36 29.97 10.10
N GLY A 438 20.14 31.30 10.11
CA GLY A 438 21.12 32.32 9.71
C GLY A 438 21.83 33.03 10.87
N GLY A 439 21.57 32.62 12.12
CA GLY A 439 22.04 33.32 13.31
C GLY A 439 23.57 33.48 13.41
N THR A 440 24.00 34.63 13.90
CA THR A 440 25.43 35.00 14.07
C THR A 440 25.94 34.84 15.51
N LYS A 441 25.05 34.53 16.47
CA LYS A 441 25.35 34.39 17.91
C LYS A 441 25.09 32.97 18.38
N GLY A 442 26.06 32.39 19.09
CA GLY A 442 25.92 31.06 19.70
C GLY A 442 25.68 29.91 18.72
N ASP A 443 25.24 28.76 19.26
CA ASP A 443 24.80 27.58 18.50
C ASP A 443 23.33 27.33 18.84
N ASN A 444 22.41 27.85 18.02
CA ASN A 444 20.96 27.77 18.20
C ASN A 444 20.47 26.32 18.34
N TYR A 445 21.10 25.39 17.63
CA TYR A 445 20.82 23.96 17.74
C TYR A 445 21.23 23.46 19.13
N ALA A 446 22.45 23.76 19.57
CA ALA A 446 22.91 23.31 20.87
C ALA A 446 22.09 23.90 22.03
N GLN A 447 21.75 25.20 21.98
CA GLN A 447 20.90 25.81 23.02
C GLN A 447 19.51 25.16 23.05
N SER A 448 18.89 24.94 21.88
CA SER A 448 17.58 24.29 21.77
C SER A 448 17.61 22.83 22.24
N ARG A 449 18.64 22.08 21.83
CA ARG A 449 18.90 20.70 22.26
C ARG A 449 18.96 20.61 23.79
N TYR A 450 19.79 21.44 24.41
CA TYR A 450 20.04 21.35 25.85
C TYR A 450 18.92 21.96 26.70
N LEU A 451 18.07 22.80 26.11
CA LEU A 451 16.77 23.15 26.70
C LEU A 451 15.83 21.93 26.70
N CYS A 452 15.70 21.22 25.57
CA CYS A 452 14.90 19.99 25.50
C CYS A 452 15.46 18.89 26.42
N TYR A 453 16.80 18.74 26.49
CA TYR A 453 17.48 17.84 27.42
C TYR A 453 17.16 18.18 28.88
N TYR A 454 17.22 19.46 29.27
CA TYR A 454 16.84 19.88 30.62
C TYR A 454 15.39 19.49 30.94
N LEU A 455 14.45 19.79 30.04
CA LEU A 455 13.05 19.40 30.20
C LEU A 455 12.90 17.88 30.32
N GLN A 456 13.66 17.11 29.54
CA GLN A 456 13.66 15.65 29.61
C GLN A 456 14.14 15.15 30.98
N GLU A 457 15.28 15.66 31.48
CA GLU A 457 15.83 15.24 32.77
C GLU A 457 14.95 15.66 33.96
N LYS A 458 14.05 16.62 33.77
CA LYS A 458 13.00 16.99 34.73
C LYS A 458 11.68 16.23 34.54
N GLY A 459 11.57 15.36 33.54
CA GLY A 459 10.33 14.65 33.22
C GLY A 459 9.23 15.56 32.63
N LEU A 460 9.61 16.73 32.12
CA LEU A 460 8.70 17.77 31.64
C LEU A 460 8.53 17.79 30.12
N LEU A 461 9.46 17.22 29.34
CA LEU A 461 9.51 17.40 27.88
C LEU A 461 8.25 16.94 27.14
N VAL A 462 7.74 15.75 27.43
CA VAL A 462 6.51 15.23 26.79
C VAL A 462 5.29 16.08 27.18
N LYS A 463 5.20 16.49 28.44
CA LYS A 463 4.13 17.36 28.93
C LYS A 463 4.19 18.73 28.24
N PHE A 464 5.39 19.30 28.13
CA PHE A 464 5.64 20.55 27.42
C PHE A 464 5.22 20.46 25.96
N TYR A 465 5.64 19.42 25.23
CA TYR A 465 5.28 19.23 23.82
C TYR A 465 3.76 19.21 23.63
N LYS A 466 3.03 18.44 24.45
CA LYS A 466 1.56 18.32 24.35
C LYS A 466 0.86 19.64 24.68
N GLU A 467 1.28 20.31 25.76
CA GLU A 467 0.73 21.60 26.17
C GLU A 467 0.96 22.67 25.09
N PHE A 468 2.18 22.76 24.56
CA PHE A 468 2.51 23.75 23.55
C PHE A 468 1.76 23.48 22.24
N ASN A 469 1.73 22.23 21.75
CA ASN A 469 0.97 21.89 20.54
C ASN A 469 -0.53 22.27 20.68
N ALA A 470 -1.12 21.98 21.85
CA ALA A 470 -2.52 22.34 22.11
C ALA A 470 -2.78 23.85 22.15
N ASN A 471 -1.81 24.65 22.60
CA ASN A 471 -1.94 26.10 22.80
C ASN A 471 -1.26 26.94 21.70
N TYR A 472 -0.75 26.33 20.64
CA TYR A 472 0.08 26.98 19.62
C TYR A 472 -0.53 28.27 19.05
N HIS A 473 -1.84 28.31 18.84
CA HIS A 473 -2.51 29.49 18.29
C HIS A 473 -2.39 30.74 19.19
N ASP A 474 -2.34 30.56 20.51
CA ASP A 474 -2.23 31.66 21.49
C ASP A 474 -0.79 31.95 21.93
N ASP A 475 0.11 31.00 21.67
CA ASP A 475 1.52 31.02 22.06
C ASP A 475 2.40 30.42 20.94
N PRO A 476 2.50 31.06 19.76
CA PRO A 476 3.13 30.46 18.58
C PRO A 476 4.64 30.17 18.74
N THR A 477 5.30 30.83 19.70
CA THR A 477 6.71 30.60 20.04
C THR A 477 6.89 29.50 21.08
N GLY A 478 5.83 29.16 21.83
CA GLY A 478 5.89 28.23 22.97
C GLY A 478 6.50 28.83 24.24
N TYR A 479 6.82 30.12 24.24
CA TYR A 479 7.50 30.78 25.36
C TYR A 479 6.64 30.79 26.63
N LYS A 480 5.34 31.10 26.50
CA LYS A 480 4.42 31.13 27.66
C LYS A 480 4.18 29.71 28.19
N SER A 481 4.04 28.74 27.30
CA SER A 481 3.91 27.32 27.61
C SER A 481 5.16 26.83 28.34
N LEU A 482 6.35 27.28 27.92
CA LEU A 482 7.62 26.93 28.55
C LEU A 482 7.69 27.49 29.98
N MET A 483 7.37 28.78 30.17
CA MET A 483 7.30 29.40 31.52
C MET A 483 6.33 28.65 32.44
N LYS A 484 5.14 28.31 31.93
CA LYS A 484 4.11 27.58 32.67
C LYS A 484 4.57 26.18 33.09
N ILE A 485 5.21 25.44 32.19
CA ILE A 485 5.66 24.07 32.46
C ILE A 485 6.85 24.03 33.41
N LEU A 486 7.75 25.01 33.31
CA LEU A 486 8.88 25.18 34.22
C LEU A 486 8.48 25.75 35.59
N ASP A 487 7.27 26.32 35.70
CA ASP A 487 6.80 27.09 36.86
C ASP A 487 7.74 28.24 37.22
N VAL A 488 8.13 29.03 36.21
CA VAL A 488 9.06 30.17 36.35
C VAL A 488 8.37 31.49 36.02
N LYS A 489 8.66 32.52 36.83
CA LYS A 489 8.21 33.90 36.59
C LYS A 489 9.28 34.78 35.95
N ASP A 490 10.55 34.43 36.14
CA ASP A 490 11.70 35.14 35.60
C ASP A 490 12.52 34.20 34.72
N MET A 491 12.37 34.34 33.40
CA MET A 491 13.09 33.51 32.44
C MET A 491 14.58 33.82 32.38
N LYS A 492 15.00 35.05 32.70
CA LYS A 492 16.42 35.42 32.71
C LYS A 492 17.13 34.74 33.88
N GLN A 493 16.49 34.73 35.05
CA GLN A 493 16.97 33.97 36.20
C GLN A 493 17.03 32.47 35.89
N PHE A 494 15.96 31.90 35.31
CA PHE A 494 15.96 30.51 34.87
C PHE A 494 17.11 30.22 33.90
N GLN A 495 17.35 31.08 32.91
CA GLN A 495 18.43 30.90 31.95
C GLN A 495 19.80 30.91 32.62
N SER A 496 20.04 31.78 33.60
CA SER A 496 21.28 31.77 34.38
C SER A 496 21.47 30.42 35.12
N ASP A 497 20.41 29.89 35.71
CA ASP A 497 20.47 28.62 36.44
C ASP A 497 20.58 27.41 35.50
N TRP A 498 19.92 27.46 34.34
CA TRP A 498 20.08 26.49 33.26
C TRP A 498 21.51 26.50 32.71
N GLN A 499 22.13 27.66 32.52
CA GLN A 499 23.53 27.76 32.09
C GLN A 499 24.46 27.12 33.12
N LYS A 500 24.25 27.36 34.43
CA LYS A 500 25.01 26.69 35.51
C LYS A 500 24.81 25.17 35.48
N TYR A 501 23.60 24.71 35.18
CA TYR A 501 23.31 23.28 35.00
C TYR A 501 24.09 22.70 33.80
N VAL A 502 24.02 23.33 32.63
CA VAL A 502 24.75 22.92 31.42
C VAL A 502 26.26 22.89 31.65
N MET A 503 26.80 23.85 32.41
CA MET A 503 28.22 23.91 32.77
C MET A 503 28.69 22.73 33.64
N LYS A 504 27.77 22.00 34.30
CA LYS A 504 28.07 20.80 35.09
C LYS A 504 27.94 19.50 34.30
N LEU A 505 27.33 19.54 33.11
CA LEU A 505 27.20 18.36 32.26
C LEU A 505 28.56 17.96 31.69
N THR A 506 28.72 16.66 31.47
CA THR A 506 29.92 16.07 30.86
C THR A 506 29.51 15.24 29.65
N PHE A 507 30.25 15.38 28.55
CA PHE A 507 30.19 14.46 27.42
C PHE A 507 31.44 13.56 27.51
N PRO A 508 31.28 12.24 27.71
CA PRO A 508 32.39 11.32 27.94
C PRO A 508 33.31 11.15 26.73
#